data_AF-A0A6L4AAW1-F1
#
_entry.id   AF-A0A6L4AAW1-F1
#
_cell.length_a   1.000
_cell.length_b   1.000
_cell.length_c   1.000
_cell.angle_alpha   90.00
_cell.angle_beta   90.00
_cell.angle_gamma   90.00
#
_symmetry.space_group_name_H-M   'P 1'
#
loop_
_entity.id
_entity.type
_entity.pdbx_description
1 polymer ?
#
loop_
_entity_poly.entity_id
_entity_poly.type
_entity_poly.pdbx_seq_one_letter_code
_entity_poly.pdbx_strand_id
1 'polypeptide(L)'
;MITREGRREGLQRQARRLDASLKELNTAADRFATLRLLSIAVGFLLTVVLYFAAGLLVFWISLAVTIAVFGGLVVVHGRIRRAAERTQAWRHWKTGQIARMDLDWEKLPNGSQTTHPLEIDLDLLQVHRLLNTAASHGGGQRLHEWLLNERPDLATIEKRQALVRELIAMPIFRGKLILQAVLAARDLREQREGQRILGWLDEQADTKSLRTILLILGALAPVNII
;
A
#
# COMPACT_ATOMS: atom_id res chain seq x y z
N MET A 1 26.00 -3.88 -25.34
CA MET A 1 25.91 -3.42 -23.92
C MET A 1 24.92 -2.27 -23.86
N ILE A 2 23.94 -2.30 -22.94
CA ILE A 2 23.03 -1.16 -22.74
C ILE A 2 23.80 -0.09 -21.96
N THR A 3 23.93 1.12 -22.53
CA THR A 3 24.57 2.25 -21.85
C THR A 3 23.74 2.69 -20.64
N ARG A 4 24.38 3.31 -19.63
CA ARG A 4 23.68 3.85 -18.44
C ARG A 4 22.51 4.75 -18.85
N GLU A 5 22.74 5.61 -19.86
CA GLU A 5 21.72 6.52 -20.37
C GLU A 5 20.57 5.77 -21.06
N GLY A 6 20.87 4.78 -21.91
CA GLY A 6 19.83 3.97 -22.55
C GLY A 6 18.97 3.20 -21.54
N ARG A 7 19.56 2.73 -20.44
CA ARG A 7 18.81 2.12 -19.33
C ARG A 7 17.94 3.14 -18.59
N ARG A 8 18.45 4.35 -18.36
CA ARG A 8 17.74 5.44 -17.69
C ARG A 8 16.50 5.85 -18.47
N GLU A 9 16.65 6.11 -19.77
CA GLU A 9 15.54 6.44 -20.64
C GLU A 9 14.49 5.31 -20.70
N GLY A 10 14.95 4.05 -20.75
CA GLY A 10 14.07 2.90 -20.73
C GLY A 10 13.21 2.85 -19.46
N LEU A 11 13.79 3.14 -18.29
CA LEU A 11 13.07 3.25 -17.03
C LEU A 11 12.11 4.45 -17.00
N GLN A 12 12.52 5.60 -17.53
CA GLN A 12 11.65 6.78 -17.62
C GLN A 12 10.43 6.52 -18.50
N ARG A 13 10.61 5.88 -19.67
CA ARG A 13 9.50 5.48 -20.55
C ARG A 13 8.54 4.53 -19.83
N GLN A 14 9.06 3.55 -19.08
CA GLN A 14 8.24 2.65 -18.28
C GLN A 14 7.49 3.38 -17.16
N ALA A 15 8.14 4.29 -16.44
CA ALA A 15 7.52 5.08 -15.38
C ALA A 15 6.36 5.93 -15.92
N ARG A 16 6.55 6.61 -17.05
CA ARG A 16 5.49 7.41 -17.70
C ARG A 16 4.28 6.57 -18.10
N ARG A 17 4.48 5.35 -18.62
CA ARG A 17 3.39 4.42 -18.95
C ARG A 17 2.62 3.99 -17.71
N LEU A 18 3.33 3.72 -16.61
CA LEU A 18 2.72 3.37 -15.34
C LEU A 18 1.93 4.54 -14.75
N ASP A 19 2.43 5.78 -14.87
CA ASP A 19 1.70 6.99 -14.42
C ASP A 19 0.37 7.17 -15.18
N ALA A 20 0.37 6.98 -16.51
CA ALA A 20 -0.85 7.03 -17.30
C ALA A 20 -1.86 5.94 -16.87
N SER A 21 -1.39 4.70 -16.73
CA SER A 21 -2.22 3.56 -16.28
C SER A 21 -2.77 3.79 -14.86
N LEU A 22 -1.97 4.36 -13.96
CA LEU A 22 -2.39 4.68 -12.60
C LEU A 22 -3.50 5.73 -12.60
N LYS A 23 -3.39 6.76 -13.45
CA LYS A 23 -4.40 7.81 -13.57
C LYS A 23 -5.74 7.25 -14.02
N GLU A 24 -5.73 6.37 -15.02
CA GLU A 24 -6.93 5.68 -15.52
C GLU A 24 -7.56 4.80 -14.44
N LEU A 25 -6.74 3.99 -13.76
CA LEU A 25 -7.22 3.11 -12.67
C LEU A 25 -7.79 3.88 -11.50
N ASN A 26 -7.18 5.00 -11.10
CA ASN A 26 -7.69 5.84 -10.02
C ASN A 26 -9.01 6.51 -10.41
N THR A 27 -9.11 7.02 -11.65
CA THR A 27 -10.37 7.61 -12.15
C THR A 27 -11.49 6.55 -12.19
N ALA A 28 -11.15 5.32 -12.60
CA ALA A 28 -12.11 4.22 -12.54
C ALA A 28 -12.52 3.89 -11.09
N ALA A 29 -11.56 3.80 -10.17
CA ALA A 29 -11.84 3.55 -8.75
C ALA A 29 -12.76 4.62 -8.15
N ASP A 30 -12.55 5.90 -8.47
CA ASP A 30 -13.39 6.99 -7.99
C ASP A 30 -14.83 6.89 -8.53
N ARG A 31 -14.99 6.55 -9.82
CA ARG A 31 -16.31 6.30 -10.42
C ARG A 31 -17.04 5.13 -9.77
N PHE A 32 -16.33 4.04 -9.45
CA PHE A 32 -16.94 2.90 -8.76
C PHE A 32 -17.27 3.23 -7.30
N ALA A 33 -16.49 4.09 -6.64
CA ALA A 33 -16.79 4.57 -5.30
C ALA A 33 -18.09 5.39 -5.26
N THR A 34 -18.30 6.28 -6.24
CA THR A 34 -19.56 7.06 -6.34
C THR A 34 -20.75 6.19 -6.75
N LEU A 35 -20.57 5.27 -7.71
CA LEU A 35 -21.61 4.31 -8.09
C LEU A 35 -22.04 3.42 -6.92
N ARG A 36 -21.10 3.03 -6.05
CA ARG A 36 -21.41 2.26 -4.84
C ARG A 36 -22.33 3.05 -3.89
N LEU A 37 -22.04 4.34 -3.67
CA LEU A 37 -22.89 5.23 -2.86
C LEU A 37 -24.29 5.39 -3.47
N LEU A 38 -24.36 5.65 -4.79
CA LEU A 38 -25.63 5.74 -5.50
C LEU A 38 -26.42 4.42 -5.45
N SER A 39 -25.75 3.27 -5.56
CA SER A 39 -26.41 1.96 -5.51
C SER A 39 -27.09 1.70 -4.16
N ILE A 40 -26.49 2.15 -3.05
CA ILE A 40 -27.14 2.08 -1.73
C ILE A 40 -28.34 3.00 -1.69
N ALA A 41 -28.18 4.27 -2.09
CA ALA A 41 -29.25 5.27 -2.01
C ALA A 41 -30.46 4.89 -2.87
N VAL A 42 -30.22 4.53 -4.14
CA VAL A 42 -31.27 4.11 -5.09
C VAL A 42 -31.87 2.78 -4.65
N GLY A 43 -31.05 1.80 -4.27
CA GLY A 43 -31.53 0.50 -3.83
C GLY A 43 -32.41 0.59 -2.58
N PHE A 44 -32.02 1.43 -1.61
CA PHE A 44 -32.82 1.70 -0.42
C PHE A 44 -34.16 2.36 -0.78
N LEU A 45 -34.14 3.43 -1.58
CA LEU A 45 -35.35 4.13 -2.00
C LEU A 45 -36.32 3.19 -2.73
N LEU A 46 -35.81 2.40 -3.67
CA LEU A 46 -36.58 1.48 -4.50
C LEU A 46 -37.19 0.35 -3.65
N THR A 47 -36.44 -0.15 -2.67
CA THR A 47 -36.91 -1.17 -1.73
C THR A 47 -38.06 -0.65 -0.85
N VAL A 48 -37.96 0.60 -0.35
CA VAL A 48 -39.02 1.25 0.44
C VAL A 48 -40.29 1.48 -0.40
N VAL A 49 -40.16 2.01 -1.61
CA VAL A 49 -41.31 2.24 -2.51
C VAL A 49 -42.02 0.93 -2.88
N LEU A 50 -41.26 -0.11 -3.22
CA LEU A 50 -41.81 -1.42 -3.57
C LEU A 50 -42.49 -2.12 -2.40
N TYR A 51 -42.01 -1.91 -1.17
CA TYR A 51 -42.66 -2.43 0.03
C TYR A 51 -44.11 -1.93 0.16
N PHE A 52 -44.32 -0.61 0.00
CA PHE A 52 -45.66 -0.02 0.08
C PHE A 52 -46.56 -0.39 -1.10
N ALA A 53 -45.99 -0.66 -2.28
CA ALA A 53 -46.76 -0.96 -3.48
C ALA A 53 -47.13 -2.44 -3.67
N ALA A 54 -46.23 -3.36 -3.31
CA ALA A 54 -46.31 -4.76 -3.76
C ALA A 54 -46.14 -5.81 -2.64
N GLY A 55 -46.01 -5.37 -1.38
CA GLY A 55 -46.00 -6.25 -0.21
C GLY A 55 -44.66 -6.93 0.08
N LEU A 56 -44.69 -7.84 1.06
CA LEU A 56 -43.48 -8.36 1.73
C LEU A 56 -42.57 -9.22 0.84
N LEU A 57 -43.14 -9.99 -0.10
CA LEU A 57 -42.35 -10.86 -0.98
C LEU A 57 -41.50 -10.04 -1.96
N VAL A 58 -42.07 -8.98 -2.54
CA VAL A 58 -41.35 -8.08 -3.47
C VAL A 58 -40.26 -7.28 -2.74
N PHE A 59 -40.48 -6.93 -1.47
CA PHE A 59 -39.45 -6.33 -0.61
C PHE A 59 -38.22 -7.23 -0.46
N TRP A 60 -38.41 -8.51 -0.13
CA TRP A 60 -37.26 -9.43 0.04
C TRP A 60 -36.50 -9.64 -1.27
N ILE A 61 -37.19 -9.71 -2.41
CA ILE A 61 -36.56 -9.82 -3.72
C ILE A 61 -35.75 -8.55 -4.05
N SER A 62 -36.34 -7.36 -3.87
CA SER A 62 -35.65 -6.10 -4.18
C SER A 62 -34.45 -5.85 -3.26
N LEU A 63 -34.56 -6.22 -1.98
CA LEU A 63 -33.45 -6.18 -1.04
C LEU A 63 -32.32 -7.13 -1.47
N ALA A 64 -32.65 -8.37 -1.83
CA ALA A 64 -31.67 -9.35 -2.29
C ALA A 64 -30.94 -8.88 -3.56
N VAL A 65 -31.67 -8.32 -4.52
CA VAL A 65 -31.08 -7.74 -5.75
C VAL A 65 -30.16 -6.56 -5.42
N THR A 66 -30.59 -5.66 -4.54
CA THR A 66 -29.79 -4.51 -4.10
C THR A 66 -28.47 -4.97 -3.46
N ILE A 67 -28.53 -5.96 -2.58
CA ILE A 67 -27.34 -6.55 -1.93
C ILE A 67 -26.42 -7.19 -2.97
N ALA A 68 -26.97 -7.93 -3.94
CA ALA A 68 -26.19 -8.58 -4.99
C ALA A 68 -25.46 -7.56 -5.89
N VAL A 69 -26.17 -6.50 -6.32
CA VAL A 69 -25.58 -5.41 -7.12
C VAL A 69 -24.48 -4.70 -6.33
N PHE A 70 -24.75 -4.32 -5.08
CA PHE A 70 -23.78 -3.68 -4.21
C PHE A 70 -22.54 -4.55 -4.00
N GLY A 71 -22.72 -5.84 -3.70
CA GLY A 71 -21.64 -6.81 -3.54
C GLY A 71 -20.77 -6.93 -4.80
N GLY A 72 -21.40 -7.00 -5.97
CA GLY A 72 -20.69 -6.98 -7.27
C GLY A 72 -19.83 -5.73 -7.45
N LEU A 73 -20.39 -4.55 -7.17
CA LEU A 73 -19.66 -3.28 -7.23
C LEU A 73 -18.47 -3.26 -6.27
N VAL A 74 -18.63 -3.74 -5.04
CA VAL A 74 -17.54 -3.82 -4.04
C VAL A 74 -16.41 -4.72 -4.53
N VAL A 75 -16.72 -5.87 -5.13
CA VAL A 75 -15.70 -6.78 -5.67
C VAL A 75 -14.93 -6.14 -6.82
N VAL A 76 -15.63 -5.51 -7.77
CA VAL A 76 -15.00 -4.82 -8.91
C VAL A 76 -14.12 -3.66 -8.43
N HIS A 77 -14.63 -2.82 -7.52
CA HIS A 77 -13.87 -1.75 -6.89
C HIS A 77 -12.59 -2.25 -6.22
N GLY A 78 -12.69 -3.34 -5.45
CA GLY A 78 -11.54 -3.99 -4.83
C GLY A 78 -10.51 -4.50 -5.85
N ARG A 79 -10.95 -5.04 -6.99
CA ARG A 79 -10.06 -5.48 -8.07
C ARG A 79 -9.32 -4.30 -8.71
N ILE A 80 -10.02 -3.21 -9.01
CA ILE A 80 -9.43 -2.00 -9.61
C ILE A 80 -8.42 -1.39 -8.63
N ARG A 81 -8.77 -1.28 -7.35
CA ARG A 81 -7.86 -0.75 -6.33
C ARG A 81 -6.59 -1.58 -6.22
N ARG A 82 -6.68 -2.91 -6.12
CA ARG A 82 -5.50 -3.79 -6.10
C ARG A 82 -4.61 -3.62 -7.35
N ALA A 83 -5.23 -3.42 -8.52
CA ALA A 83 -4.48 -3.15 -9.74
C ALA A 83 -3.76 -1.79 -9.69
N ALA A 84 -4.42 -0.74 -9.19
CA ALA A 84 -3.84 0.58 -8.99
C ALA A 84 -2.65 0.52 -8.02
N GLU A 85 -2.81 -0.15 -6.88
CA GLU A 85 -1.78 -0.31 -5.85
C GLU A 85 -0.54 -1.04 -6.38
N ARG A 86 -0.75 -2.12 -7.13
CA ARG A 86 0.34 -2.85 -7.77
C ARG A 86 1.08 -1.99 -8.80
N THR A 87 0.34 -1.18 -9.55
CA THR A 87 0.89 -0.25 -10.55
C THR A 87 1.69 0.87 -9.86
N GLN A 88 1.19 1.39 -8.75
CA GLN A 88 1.86 2.38 -7.91
C GLN A 88 3.16 1.83 -7.33
N ALA A 89 3.16 0.61 -6.81
CA ALA A 89 4.35 -0.05 -6.27
C ALA A 89 5.43 -0.22 -7.35
N TRP A 90 5.04 -0.64 -8.56
CA TRP A 90 5.94 -0.70 -9.71
C TRP A 90 6.51 0.68 -10.08
N ARG A 91 5.64 1.68 -10.14
CA ARG A 91 6.01 3.05 -10.48
C ARG A 91 7.03 3.58 -9.47
N HIS A 92 6.72 3.46 -8.18
CA HIS A 92 7.60 3.89 -7.08
C HIS A 92 8.97 3.22 -7.15
N TRP A 93 9.01 1.90 -7.39
CA TRP A 93 10.25 1.18 -7.58
C TRP A 93 11.08 1.73 -8.75
N LYS A 94 10.45 1.93 -9.92
CA LYS A 94 11.14 2.42 -11.13
C LYS A 94 11.66 3.85 -10.95
N THR A 95 10.87 4.74 -10.36
CA THR A 95 11.30 6.11 -10.06
C THR A 95 12.43 6.13 -9.03
N GLY A 96 12.39 5.24 -8.04
CA GLY A 96 13.49 5.09 -7.08
C GLY A 96 14.78 4.58 -7.72
N GLN A 97 14.71 3.73 -8.74
CA GLN A 97 15.90 3.32 -9.50
C GLN A 97 16.47 4.47 -10.34
N ILE A 98 15.61 5.31 -10.94
CA ILE A 98 16.04 6.52 -11.64
C ILE A 98 16.73 7.49 -10.67
N ALA A 99 16.15 7.73 -9.50
CA ALA A 99 16.76 8.59 -8.48
C ALA A 99 18.15 8.10 -8.05
N ARG A 100 18.33 6.78 -7.87
CA ARG A 100 19.66 6.18 -7.59
C ARG A 100 20.63 6.38 -8.74
N MET A 101 20.16 6.23 -9.98
CA MET A 101 20.99 6.47 -11.16
C MET A 101 21.38 7.93 -11.30
N ASP A 102 20.55 8.87 -10.83
CA ASP A 102 20.79 10.31 -10.92
C ASP A 102 21.48 10.87 -9.65
N LEU A 103 21.75 10.02 -8.64
CA LEU A 103 22.24 10.41 -7.31
C LEU A 103 21.37 11.52 -6.67
N ASP A 104 20.06 11.45 -6.90
CA ASP A 104 19.09 12.39 -6.36
C ASP A 104 18.80 12.04 -4.89
N TRP A 105 19.64 12.56 -4.00
CA TRP A 105 19.60 12.28 -2.56
C TRP A 105 18.27 12.67 -1.92
N GLU A 106 17.55 13.68 -2.40
CA GLU A 106 16.28 14.09 -1.81
C GLU A 106 15.19 13.02 -2.00
N LYS A 107 15.27 12.25 -3.09
CA LYS A 107 14.30 11.21 -3.43
C LYS A 107 14.68 9.82 -2.90
N LEU A 108 15.86 9.67 -2.31
CA LEU A 108 16.29 8.42 -1.70
C LEU A 108 15.83 8.34 -0.24
N PRO A 109 15.47 7.13 0.25
CA PRO A 109 15.07 6.96 1.64
C PRO A 109 16.14 7.51 2.58
N ASN A 110 15.69 8.18 3.64
CA ASN A 110 16.59 8.69 4.66
C ASN A 110 17.15 7.50 5.46
N GLY A 111 18.47 7.49 5.63
CA GLY A 111 19.11 6.59 6.58
C GLY A 111 19.01 7.14 8.00
N SER A 112 19.10 6.27 9.00
CA SER A 112 19.33 6.69 10.37
C SER A 112 20.79 7.10 10.52
N GLN A 113 21.05 8.35 10.87
CA GLN A 113 22.40 8.78 11.22
C GLN A 113 22.82 8.10 12.52
N THR A 114 24.01 7.51 12.54
CA THR A 114 24.62 7.00 13.77
C THR A 114 25.95 7.71 14.04
N THR A 115 26.40 7.67 15.29
CA THR A 115 27.71 8.19 15.71
C THR A 115 28.81 7.14 15.54
N HIS A 116 28.57 6.07 14.78
CA HIS A 116 29.53 4.99 14.63
C HIS A 116 30.79 5.49 13.89
N PRO A 117 32.02 5.20 14.39
CA PRO A 117 33.26 5.69 13.76
C PRO A 117 33.36 5.36 12.27
N LEU A 118 33.04 4.12 11.89
CA LEU A 118 33.01 3.70 10.47
C LEU A 118 32.00 4.48 9.61
N GLU A 119 30.87 4.91 10.18
CA GLU A 119 29.88 5.66 9.42
C GLU A 119 30.40 7.04 9.04
N ILE A 120 31.11 7.68 9.95
CA ILE A 120 31.71 9.00 9.75
C ILE A 120 32.91 8.90 8.81
N ASP A 121 33.79 7.92 9.01
CA ASP A 121 35.04 7.78 8.26
C ASP A 121 34.80 7.36 6.80
N LEU A 122 33.87 6.43 6.56
CA LEU A 122 33.61 5.85 5.22
C LEU A 122 32.32 6.35 4.58
N ASP A 123 31.65 7.33 5.18
CA ASP A 123 30.36 7.88 4.72
C ASP A 123 29.33 6.78 4.40
N LEU A 124 29.24 5.79 5.30
CA LEU A 124 28.42 4.59 5.09
C LEU A 124 26.93 4.91 5.02
N LEU A 125 26.52 6.09 5.51
CA LEU A 125 25.15 6.56 5.37
C LEU A 125 24.77 6.75 3.89
N GLN A 126 25.61 7.42 3.09
CA GLN A 126 25.32 7.60 1.65
C GLN A 126 25.35 6.27 0.90
N VAL A 127 26.32 5.40 1.23
CA VAL A 127 26.42 4.04 0.66
C VAL A 127 25.18 3.21 0.99
N HIS A 128 24.73 3.25 2.25
CA HIS A 128 23.52 2.56 2.70
C HIS A 128 22.29 3.06 1.93
N ARG A 129 22.10 4.37 1.82
CA ARG A 129 20.96 4.97 1.10
C ARG A 129 20.92 4.55 -0.38
N LEU A 130 22.09 4.40 -1.01
CA LEU A 130 22.18 3.97 -2.40
C LEU A 130 21.90 2.47 -2.57
N LEU A 131 22.50 1.63 -1.73
CA LEU A 131 22.40 0.16 -1.79
C LEU A 131 21.05 -0.36 -1.27
N ASN A 132 20.45 0.33 -0.31
CA ASN A 132 19.24 -0.13 0.35
C ASN A 132 18.07 -0.16 -0.63
N THR A 133 17.63 -1.37 -0.95
CA THR A 133 16.46 -1.67 -1.78
C THR A 133 15.45 -2.53 -1.03
N ALA A 134 15.61 -2.66 0.29
CA ALA A 134 14.72 -3.45 1.12
C ALA A 134 13.31 -2.82 1.13
N ALA A 135 12.29 -3.67 1.02
CA ALA A 135 10.90 -3.26 1.12
C ALA A 135 10.47 -2.99 2.58
N SER A 136 11.19 -3.56 3.56
CA SER A 136 10.88 -3.45 4.98
C SER A 136 11.97 -2.67 5.73
N HIS A 137 11.57 -2.00 6.81
CA HIS A 137 12.50 -1.29 7.70
C HIS A 137 13.58 -2.24 8.26
N GLY A 138 13.18 -3.41 8.76
CA GLY A 138 14.11 -4.41 9.29
C GLY A 138 15.11 -4.93 8.24
N GLY A 139 14.71 -5.03 6.97
CA GLY A 139 15.67 -5.37 5.90
C GLY A 139 16.70 -4.27 5.66
N GLY A 140 16.26 -3.00 5.73
CA GLY A 140 17.15 -1.85 5.63
C GLY A 140 18.12 -1.74 6.82
N GLN A 141 17.62 -1.96 8.03
CA GLN A 141 18.42 -2.00 9.25
C GLN A 141 19.46 -3.13 9.20
N ARG A 142 19.06 -4.33 8.76
CA ARG A 142 19.99 -5.45 8.62
C ARG A 142 21.10 -5.19 7.60
N LEU A 143 20.81 -4.47 6.51
CA LEU A 143 21.85 -4.02 5.59
C LEU A 143 22.79 -3.00 6.25
N HIS A 144 22.24 -2.08 7.05
CA HIS A 144 23.03 -1.09 7.78
C HIS A 144 23.98 -1.77 8.79
N GLU A 145 23.47 -2.73 9.57
CA GLU A 145 24.27 -3.56 10.49
C GLU A 145 25.39 -4.32 9.77
N TRP A 146 25.15 -4.81 8.55
CA TRP A 146 26.20 -5.46 7.76
C TRP A 146 27.30 -4.50 7.33
N LEU A 147 26.96 -3.23 7.04
CA LEU A 147 27.94 -2.22 6.65
C LEU A 147 28.76 -1.72 7.84
N LEU A 148 28.16 -1.68 9.04
CA LEU A 148 28.84 -1.26 10.28
C LEU A 148 29.62 -2.38 10.98
N ASN A 149 29.59 -3.61 10.46
CA ASN A 149 30.30 -4.72 11.09
C ASN A 149 31.82 -4.58 10.96
N GLU A 150 32.50 -4.28 12.06
CA GLU A 150 33.96 -4.15 12.14
C GLU A 150 34.71 -5.48 11.92
N ARG A 151 34.04 -6.62 12.08
CA ARG A 151 34.62 -7.96 11.89
C ARG A 151 33.80 -8.77 10.89
N PRO A 152 33.88 -8.42 9.60
CA PRO A 152 33.15 -9.15 8.57
C PRO A 152 33.71 -10.57 8.38
N ASP A 153 32.82 -11.55 8.29
CA ASP A 153 33.17 -12.91 7.88
C ASP A 153 33.18 -13.03 6.35
N LEU A 154 34.34 -13.36 5.79
CA LEU A 154 34.55 -13.45 4.34
C LEU A 154 33.66 -14.52 3.70
N ALA A 155 33.55 -15.70 4.33
CA ALA A 155 32.76 -16.81 3.78
C ALA A 155 31.27 -16.43 3.67
N THR A 156 30.73 -15.75 4.68
CA THR A 156 29.36 -15.21 4.65
C THR A 156 29.17 -14.16 3.56
N ILE A 157 30.15 -13.26 3.36
CA ILE A 157 30.09 -12.24 2.30
C ILE A 157 30.07 -12.88 0.92
N GLU A 158 30.97 -13.83 0.65
CA GLU A 158 31.06 -14.53 -0.63
C GLU A 158 29.76 -15.26 -0.96
N LYS A 159 29.16 -15.92 0.03
CA LYS A 159 27.85 -16.57 -0.12
C LYS A 159 26.76 -15.57 -0.50
N ARG A 160 26.70 -14.41 0.17
CA ARG A 160 25.72 -13.35 -0.16
C ARG A 160 25.96 -12.78 -1.56
N GLN A 161 27.22 -12.53 -1.94
CA GLN A 161 27.57 -12.04 -3.27
C GLN A 161 27.24 -13.06 -4.37
N ALA A 162 27.40 -14.36 -4.11
CA ALA A 162 26.99 -15.42 -5.03
C ALA A 162 25.46 -15.37 -5.29
N LEU A 163 24.65 -15.24 -4.23
CA LEU A 163 23.19 -15.07 -4.36
C LEU A 163 22.83 -13.80 -5.15
N VAL A 164 23.54 -12.69 -4.92
CA VAL A 164 23.32 -11.46 -5.69
C VAL A 164 23.67 -11.67 -7.18
N ARG A 165 24.77 -12.35 -7.49
CA ARG A 165 25.17 -12.68 -8.87
C ARG A 165 24.13 -13.55 -9.57
N GLU A 166 23.58 -14.55 -8.89
CA GLU A 166 22.48 -15.37 -9.40
C GLU A 166 21.23 -14.53 -9.71
N LEU A 167 20.83 -13.65 -8.78
CA LEU A 167 19.66 -12.78 -8.94
C LEU A 167 19.83 -11.75 -10.07
N ILE A 168 21.06 -11.31 -10.36
CA ILE A 168 21.34 -10.38 -11.48
C ILE A 168 20.92 -11.00 -12.81
N ALA A 169 21.14 -12.31 -13.01
CA ALA A 169 20.79 -13.03 -14.22
C ALA A 169 19.27 -13.23 -14.40
N MET A 170 18.46 -12.98 -13.36
CA MET A 170 17.01 -13.23 -13.35
C MET A 170 16.17 -11.95 -13.18
N PRO A 171 16.17 -11.03 -14.16
CA PRO A 171 15.57 -9.70 -14.01
C PRO A 171 14.05 -9.73 -13.76
N ILE A 172 13.34 -10.68 -14.37
CA ILE A 172 11.89 -10.85 -14.19
C ILE A 172 11.58 -11.33 -12.77
N PHE A 173 12.31 -12.35 -12.30
CA PHE A 173 12.14 -12.89 -10.96
C PHE A 173 12.41 -11.82 -9.91
N ARG A 174 13.56 -11.12 -10.00
CA ARG A 174 13.90 -10.01 -9.11
C ARG A 174 12.81 -8.95 -9.08
N GLY A 175 12.29 -8.56 -10.24
CA GLY A 175 11.20 -7.58 -10.32
C GLY A 175 9.93 -8.05 -9.59
N LYS A 176 9.52 -9.31 -9.79
CA LYS A 176 8.36 -9.90 -9.10
C LYS A 176 8.60 -10.00 -7.60
N LEU A 177 9.78 -10.44 -7.17
CA LEU A 177 10.15 -10.57 -5.77
C LEU A 177 10.03 -9.24 -5.03
N ILE A 178 10.56 -8.18 -5.61
CA ILE A 178 10.51 -6.83 -5.03
C ILE A 178 9.09 -6.32 -4.95
N LEU A 179 8.29 -6.52 -6.00
CA LEU A 179 6.89 -6.13 -5.98
C LEU A 179 6.12 -6.83 -4.86
N GLN A 180 6.29 -8.15 -4.72
CA GLN A 180 5.62 -8.91 -3.66
C GLN A 180 6.10 -8.49 -2.28
N ALA A 181 7.40 -8.22 -2.11
CA ALA A 181 7.94 -7.72 -0.86
C ALA A 181 7.36 -6.35 -0.48
N VAL A 182 7.19 -5.43 -1.44
CA VAL A 182 6.58 -4.11 -1.21
C VAL A 182 5.11 -4.24 -0.83
N LEU A 183 4.34 -5.08 -1.53
CA LEU A 183 2.93 -5.31 -1.22
C LEU A 183 2.77 -5.94 0.18
N ALA A 184 3.54 -6.98 0.48
CA ALA A 184 3.49 -7.64 1.80
C ALA A 184 3.91 -6.69 2.93
N ALA A 185 4.94 -5.86 2.72
CA ALA A 185 5.37 -4.89 3.72
C ALA A 185 4.28 -3.84 4.01
N ARG A 186 3.51 -3.45 2.99
CA ARG A 186 2.38 -2.54 3.14
C ARG A 186 1.23 -3.20 3.90
N ASP A 187 0.83 -4.42 3.54
CA ASP A 187 -0.24 -5.14 4.23
C ASP A 187 0.06 -5.30 5.73
N LEU A 188 1.31 -5.66 6.06
CA LEU A 188 1.77 -5.75 7.45
C LEU A 188 1.72 -4.40 8.17
N ARG A 189 2.01 -3.30 7.48
CA ARG A 189 1.94 -1.96 8.04
C ARG A 189 0.48 -1.56 8.33
N GLU A 190 -0.42 -1.78 7.38
CA GLU A 190 -1.84 -1.49 7.55
C GLU A 190 -2.43 -2.31 8.72
N GLN A 191 -2.06 -3.58 8.83
CA GLN A 191 -2.46 -4.43 9.96
C GLN A 191 -1.95 -3.89 11.31
N ARG A 192 -0.67 -3.48 11.38
CA ARG A 192 -0.08 -2.91 12.60
C ARG A 192 -0.71 -1.58 13.00
N GLU A 193 -0.97 -0.71 12.02
CA GLU A 193 -1.65 0.57 12.27
C GLU A 193 -3.08 0.34 12.80
N GLY A 194 -3.82 -0.62 12.23
CA GLY A 194 -5.12 -1.04 12.75
C GLY A 194 -5.06 -1.54 14.19
N GLN A 195 -4.10 -2.41 14.52
CA GLN A 195 -3.88 -2.88 15.89
C GLN A 195 -3.52 -1.75 16.84
N ARG A 196 -2.71 -0.77 16.41
CA ARG A 196 -2.36 0.40 17.22
C ARG A 196 -3.58 1.28 17.51
N ILE A 197 -4.44 1.50 16.52
CA ILE A 197 -5.69 2.26 16.72
C ILE A 197 -6.62 1.51 17.68
N LEU A 198 -6.73 0.19 17.54
CA LEU A 198 -7.53 -0.63 18.46
C LEU A 198 -6.98 -0.58 19.89
N GLY A 199 -5.67 -0.68 20.07
CA GLY A 199 -5.04 -0.54 21.39
C GLY A 199 -5.26 0.84 22.02
N TRP A 200 -5.12 1.91 21.23
CA TRP A 200 -5.40 3.29 21.67
C TRP A 200 -6.88 3.51 22.03
N LEU A 201 -7.79 2.85 21.30
CA LEU A 201 -9.23 2.85 21.64
C LEU A 201 -9.49 2.09 22.93
N ASP A 202 -8.85 0.94 23.14
CA ASP A 202 -9.00 0.13 24.35
C ASP A 202 -8.43 0.85 25.59
N GLU A 203 -7.32 1.58 25.43
CA GLU A 203 -6.71 2.40 26.48
C GLU A 203 -7.56 3.62 26.89
N GLN A 204 -8.40 4.15 25.99
CA GLN A 204 -9.26 5.31 26.29
C GLN A 204 -10.75 4.98 26.41
N ALA A 205 -11.15 3.76 26.09
CA ALA A 205 -12.52 3.32 26.27
C ALA A 205 -12.76 3.08 27.76
N ASP A 206 -13.12 4.15 28.48
CA ASP A 206 -14.01 3.98 29.62
C ASP A 206 -15.37 3.52 29.07
N THR A 207 -15.48 2.21 28.84
CA THR A 207 -16.51 1.53 28.02
C THR A 207 -17.96 1.87 28.40
N LYS A 208 -18.18 2.40 29.61
CA LYS A 208 -19.47 2.90 30.08
C LYS A 208 -19.89 4.20 29.39
N SER A 209 -18.96 5.12 29.13
CA SER A 209 -19.25 6.42 28.53
C SER A 209 -19.65 6.28 27.06
N LEU A 210 -18.91 5.47 26.29
CA LEU A 210 -19.18 5.23 24.86
C LEU A 210 -20.51 4.55 24.59
N ARG A 211 -20.90 3.55 25.41
CA ARG A 211 -22.23 2.92 25.32
C ARG A 211 -23.34 3.90 25.66
N THR A 212 -23.14 4.76 26.66
CA THR A 212 -24.11 5.78 27.05
C THR A 212 -24.27 6.83 25.95
N ILE A 213 -23.17 7.28 25.34
CA ILE A 213 -23.19 8.23 24.21
C ILE A 213 -23.85 7.60 22.98
N LEU A 214 -23.58 6.33 22.66
CA LEU A 214 -24.22 5.63 21.55
C LEU A 214 -25.73 5.41 21.79
N LEU A 215 -26.14 5.13 23.03
CA LEU A 215 -27.55 5.04 23.40
C LEU A 215 -28.24 6.40 23.33
N ILE A 216 -27.60 7.47 23.80
CA ILE A 216 -28.11 8.84 23.69
C ILE A 216 -28.21 9.26 22.22
N LEU A 217 -27.17 9.05 21.40
CA LEU A 217 -27.22 9.36 19.97
C LEU A 217 -28.28 8.52 19.24
N GLY A 218 -28.41 7.24 19.58
CA GLY A 218 -29.45 6.37 19.02
C GLY A 218 -30.86 6.82 19.41
N ALA A 219 -31.04 7.31 20.64
CA ALA A 219 -32.30 7.88 21.11
C ALA A 219 -32.60 9.27 20.55
N LEU A 220 -31.56 10.07 20.24
CA LEU A 220 -31.69 11.39 19.60
C LEU A 220 -31.93 11.31 18.09
N ALA A 221 -31.52 10.23 17.42
CA ALA A 221 -31.71 10.04 15.99
C ALA A 221 -33.16 10.19 15.51
N PRO A 222 -34.20 9.65 16.19
CA PRO A 222 -35.60 9.89 15.81
C PRO A 222 -36.11 11.29 16.16
N VAL A 223 -35.50 11.97 17.14
CA VAL A 223 -35.89 13.35 17.54
C VAL A 223 -35.39 14.39 16.53
N ASN A 224 -34.29 14.10 15.83
CA ASN A 224 -33.73 14.98 14.81
C ASN A 224 -34.40 14.84 13.42
N ILE A 225 -35.49 14.06 13.33
CA ILE A 225 -36.26 13.79 12.10
C ILE A 225 -37.67 14.42 12.16
N ILE A 226 -38.01 15.11 13.26
CA ILE A 226 -39.22 15.96 13.40
C ILE A 226 -38.79 17.42 13.34
#